data_AF-A0A8H7CKF5-F1
#
_entry.id   AF-A0A8H7CKF5-F1
#
_cell.length_a   1.000
_cell.length_b   1.000
_cell.length_c   1.000
_cell.angle_alpha   90.00
_cell.angle_beta   90.00
_cell.angle_gamma   90.00
#
_symmetry.space_group_name_H-M   'P 1'
#
loop_
_entity.id
_entity.type
_entity.pdbx_description
1 polymer ?
#
loop_
_entity_poly.entity_id
_entity_poly.type
_entity_poly.pdbx_seq_one_letter_code
_entity_poly.pdbx_strand_id
1 'polypeptide(L)'
;MLSCALILSLFPTPARVGTRRVHQRSDIEFSGRGVLLRPLQVPVAELQLCECEPAWGSEWRTDATVFVAQSEVPMFVVFTADDAVQSYTLDAVNQFLAHRQNPNGCQPKMTYYTSLNFTNYTLVTDWFVAGNEIADHTMTHVGTPPADEINGNLIALNALAGIPLKSIIGFRAPFLNFSVDTLKMLAAAGFTYDSSAPAAIPGLANDCLALDNACKGQPVLPGFWEFPMYAYFDLRGQEGVHLMDPWLDTANGETAINDTATLNYMKATFMDHYNGNRQPIGLYTHPVHLSTTYPGVNPSMSTINMINEFLDWAQEQQDVWIVSNEQILAWVQNPVPVSQLDTVDALKCSTPQVPASQKICNGIPGNEDGLLDLCDFSDFPFYTCYGCPQTEPTVDEPNPPQQVPDGGQARFRLPANCSTPFWDPVAGNCICTSSTCAFTDNSRAIGPNGANLTGGGTGGTAGASASATNLYVPFNGRGFALPPGVWAATLVGLIGALVGTWGVFGFGFV
;
A
#
# COMPACT_ATOMS: atom_id res chain seq x y z
N MET A 1 -15.63 -20.86 -26.62
CA MET A 1 -17.08 -20.65 -26.84
C MET A 1 -17.48 -19.52 -25.91
N LEU A 2 -17.91 -18.31 -26.30
CA LEU A 2 -18.53 -17.75 -27.51
C LEU A 2 -17.70 -16.58 -28.07
N SER A 3 -17.86 -16.31 -29.37
CA SER A 3 -17.36 -15.16 -30.13
C SER A 3 -18.46 -14.12 -30.39
N CYS A 4 -18.03 -12.97 -30.94
CA CYS A 4 -18.77 -11.84 -31.56
C CYS A 4 -19.11 -10.67 -30.60
N ALA A 5 -18.89 -9.40 -30.98
CA ALA A 5 -19.14 -8.82 -32.30
C ALA A 5 -18.16 -7.71 -32.74
N LEU A 6 -17.79 -7.82 -34.01
CA LEU A 6 -17.28 -6.82 -34.92
C LEU A 6 -18.42 -5.85 -35.31
N ILE A 7 -18.21 -4.53 -35.30
CA ILE A 7 -19.02 -3.58 -36.08
C ILE A 7 -18.08 -2.76 -36.98
N LEU A 8 -18.24 -3.00 -38.29
CA LEU A 8 -17.61 -2.26 -39.38
C LEU A 8 -18.33 -0.92 -39.65
N SER A 9 -17.52 0.13 -39.78
CA SER A 9 -17.55 1.21 -40.80
C SER A 9 -18.88 1.72 -41.38
N LEU A 10 -19.07 3.05 -41.37
CA LEU A 10 -19.65 3.79 -42.50
C LEU A 10 -19.02 5.20 -42.63
N PHE A 11 -18.19 5.39 -43.66
CA PHE A 11 -17.89 6.70 -44.28
C PHE A 11 -19.07 7.13 -45.18
N PRO A 12 -19.20 8.43 -45.46
CA PRO A 12 -19.42 8.82 -46.85
C PRO A 12 -18.59 10.04 -47.29
N THR A 13 -17.91 9.89 -48.43
CA THR A 13 -17.64 10.95 -49.44
C THR A 13 -17.94 10.31 -50.81
N PRO A 14 -18.19 11.04 -51.93
CA PRO A 14 -17.71 12.40 -52.26
C PRO A 14 -18.69 13.33 -53.05
N ALA A 15 -18.39 14.63 -53.10
CA ALA A 15 -18.74 15.49 -54.25
C ALA A 15 -17.80 16.73 -54.34
N ARG A 16 -17.52 17.12 -55.58
CA ARG A 16 -16.46 18.03 -56.05
C ARG A 16 -16.88 19.51 -56.14
N VAL A 17 -15.86 20.38 -56.00
CA VAL A 17 -15.59 21.67 -56.67
C VAL A 17 -16.48 22.89 -56.32
N GLY A 18 -15.82 23.94 -55.83
CA GLY A 18 -16.34 25.30 -55.75
C GLY A 18 -15.29 26.29 -55.26
N THR A 19 -14.40 26.73 -56.15
CA THR A 19 -13.47 27.85 -55.91
C THR A 19 -14.22 29.17 -55.75
N ARG A 20 -13.99 29.90 -54.65
CA ARG A 20 -14.10 31.37 -54.61
C ARG A 20 -13.13 31.97 -53.59
N ARG A 21 -12.19 32.76 -54.10
CA ARG A 21 -11.46 33.79 -53.34
C ARG A 21 -12.41 34.95 -53.03
N VAL A 22 -12.34 35.49 -51.82
CA VAL A 22 -12.56 36.93 -51.55
C VAL A 22 -11.58 37.37 -50.44
N HIS A 23 -10.88 38.48 -50.69
CA HIS A 23 -9.99 39.24 -49.79
C HIS A 23 -10.71 39.67 -48.47
N GLN A 24 -10.08 40.02 -47.35
CA GLN A 24 -9.34 41.28 -47.11
C GLN A 24 -9.08 41.44 -45.58
N ARG A 25 -7.87 41.94 -45.23
CA ARG A 25 -7.43 42.71 -44.02
C ARG A 25 -7.46 42.02 -42.64
N SER A 26 -6.33 41.86 -41.94
CA SER A 26 -5.52 42.86 -41.19
C SER A 26 -6.37 43.50 -40.07
N ASP A 27 -6.03 43.48 -38.79
CA ASP A 27 -4.77 43.68 -38.07
C ASP A 27 -4.92 43.10 -36.64
N ILE A 28 -3.83 42.82 -35.91
CA ILE A 28 -3.67 43.12 -34.47
C ILE A 28 -2.19 42.98 -34.09
N GLU A 29 -1.66 44.08 -33.55
CA GLU A 29 -0.30 44.33 -33.13
C GLU A 29 0.11 43.59 -31.84
N PHE A 30 1.41 43.27 -31.75
CA PHE A 30 2.09 42.95 -30.50
C PHE A 30 2.31 44.24 -29.69
N SER A 31 1.78 44.28 -28.46
CA SER A 31 2.18 45.26 -27.44
C SER A 31 2.45 44.51 -26.14
N GLY A 32 3.72 44.47 -25.74
CA GLY A 32 4.15 43.93 -24.46
C GLY A 32 3.72 44.81 -23.29
N ARG A 33 3.07 44.20 -22.31
CA ARG A 33 3.04 44.66 -20.91
C ARG A 33 3.04 43.43 -20.00
N GLY A 34 3.98 43.41 -19.06
CA GLY A 34 4.09 42.38 -18.05
C GLY A 34 2.80 42.26 -17.23
N VAL A 35 2.34 41.03 -17.07
CA VAL A 35 1.26 40.69 -16.15
C VAL A 35 1.91 40.12 -14.90
N LEU A 36 1.80 40.85 -13.80
CA LEU A 36 1.98 40.34 -12.45
C LEU A 36 0.98 39.19 -12.24
N LEU A 37 1.49 37.96 -12.20
CA LEU A 37 0.74 36.81 -11.73
C LEU A 37 0.55 36.96 -10.22
N ARG A 38 -0.69 37.21 -9.79
CA ARG A 38 -1.09 36.99 -8.40
C ARG A 38 -1.16 35.47 -8.19
N PRO A 39 -0.62 34.93 -7.08
CA PRO A 39 -0.73 33.52 -6.80
C PRO A 39 -2.20 33.19 -6.49
N LEU A 40 -2.77 32.28 -7.27
CA LEU A 40 -3.99 31.57 -6.91
C LEU A 40 -3.59 30.56 -5.83
N GLN A 41 -4.03 30.76 -4.60
CA GLN A 41 -3.90 29.75 -3.54
C GLN A 41 -4.85 28.60 -3.85
N VAL A 42 -4.29 27.42 -4.11
CA VAL A 42 -4.99 26.13 -4.07
C VAL A 42 -4.34 25.34 -2.92
N PRO A 43 -5.09 24.88 -1.91
CA PRO A 43 -4.53 24.09 -0.81
C PRO A 43 -4.36 22.62 -1.22
N VAL A 44 -3.32 21.99 -0.65
CA VAL A 44 -3.02 20.55 -0.50
C VAL A 44 -3.23 19.67 -1.74
N ALA A 45 -2.18 18.97 -2.16
CA ALA A 45 -2.27 17.87 -3.12
C ALA A 45 -3.21 16.76 -2.59
N GLU A 46 -4.49 16.86 -2.95
CA GLU A 46 -5.38 15.72 -3.00
C GLU A 46 -4.97 14.93 -4.25
N LEU A 47 -4.57 13.67 -4.08
CA LEU A 47 -4.48 12.74 -5.20
C LEU A 47 -5.91 12.43 -5.62
N GLN A 48 -6.49 13.35 -6.38
CA GLN A 48 -7.82 13.25 -6.93
C GLN A 48 -7.78 12.08 -7.90
N LEU A 49 -8.66 11.11 -7.69
CA LEU A 49 -8.81 9.89 -8.49
C LEU A 49 -8.94 10.15 -9.99
N CYS A 50 -9.11 11.37 -10.48
CA CYS A 50 -9.06 11.71 -11.89
C CYS A 50 -8.80 13.21 -12.13
N GLU A 51 -7.54 13.62 -12.18
CA GLU A 51 -7.16 14.66 -13.14
C GLU A 51 -6.65 13.96 -14.42
N CYS A 52 -7.30 14.22 -15.56
CA CYS A 52 -6.84 13.83 -16.89
C CYS A 52 -5.68 14.72 -17.41
N GLU A 53 -5.01 15.43 -16.50
CA GLU A 53 -3.74 16.12 -16.69
C GLU A 53 -2.78 15.51 -15.66
N PRO A 54 -1.47 15.41 -15.93
CA PRO A 54 -0.55 14.72 -15.04
C PRO A 54 -0.50 15.46 -13.70
N ALA A 55 -1.21 14.95 -12.69
CA ALA A 55 -1.03 15.33 -11.29
C ALA A 55 0.39 14.98 -10.80
N TRP A 56 1.16 14.23 -11.59
CA TRP A 56 2.62 14.16 -11.53
C TRP A 56 3.24 15.25 -12.43
N GLY A 57 2.91 16.51 -12.19
CA GLY A 57 3.57 17.64 -12.85
C GLY A 57 5.08 17.52 -12.71
N SER A 58 5.85 18.18 -13.57
CA SER A 58 7.33 18.21 -13.56
C SER A 58 7.98 18.71 -12.25
N GLU A 59 7.19 18.91 -11.19
CA GLU A 59 7.54 19.50 -9.90
C GLU A 59 6.62 18.90 -8.82
N TRP A 60 7.21 18.18 -7.86
CA TRP A 60 6.51 17.75 -6.64
C TRP A 60 6.24 18.97 -5.76
N ARG A 61 4.98 19.26 -5.44
CA ARG A 61 4.59 20.38 -4.56
C ARG A 61 3.96 19.88 -3.26
N THR A 62 4.55 20.27 -2.14
CA THR A 62 3.90 20.24 -0.83
C THR A 62 3.14 21.53 -0.56
N ASP A 63 2.14 21.47 0.32
CA ASP A 63 1.61 22.66 0.96
C ASP A 63 2.75 23.26 1.81
N ALA A 64 3.33 24.36 1.33
CA ALA A 64 4.51 25.08 1.83
C ALA A 64 5.92 24.47 1.57
N THR A 65 6.58 25.02 0.53
CA THR A 65 8.02 25.37 0.45
C THR A 65 9.11 24.34 0.11
N VAL A 66 8.83 23.04 -0.06
CA VAL A 66 9.89 22.08 -0.50
C VAL A 66 9.67 21.67 -1.96
N PHE A 67 10.60 22.05 -2.81
CA PHE A 67 10.72 21.57 -4.19
C PHE A 67 11.84 20.54 -4.24
N VAL A 68 11.53 19.32 -4.69
CA VAL A 68 12.55 18.29 -4.98
C VAL A 68 12.76 18.27 -6.48
N ALA A 69 14.00 18.50 -6.94
CA ALA A 69 14.31 18.42 -8.35
C ALA A 69 14.12 16.98 -8.85
N GLN A 70 13.68 16.78 -10.10
CA GLN A 70 13.47 15.45 -10.68
C GLN A 70 14.68 14.51 -10.51
N SER A 71 15.90 15.04 -10.66
CA SER A 71 17.15 14.30 -10.46
C SER A 71 17.44 13.90 -9.00
N GLU A 72 16.73 14.50 -8.04
CA GLU A 72 16.85 14.26 -6.60
C GLU A 72 15.68 13.44 -6.05
N VAL A 73 14.67 13.12 -6.86
CA VAL A 73 13.58 12.21 -6.48
C VAL A 73 14.13 10.78 -6.49
N PRO A 74 13.96 9.97 -5.44
CA PRO A 74 14.35 8.57 -5.50
C PRO A 74 13.53 7.80 -6.54
N MET A 75 14.15 6.84 -7.22
CA MET A 75 13.41 5.93 -8.10
C MET A 75 12.93 4.73 -7.27
N PHE A 76 11.62 4.65 -7.02
CA PHE A 76 11.03 3.54 -6.28
C PHE A 76 10.63 2.39 -7.21
N VAL A 77 11.08 1.18 -6.85
CA VAL A 77 10.58 -0.09 -7.37
C VAL A 77 9.69 -0.71 -6.30
N VAL A 78 8.42 -0.93 -6.61
CA VAL A 78 7.45 -1.52 -5.69
C VAL A 78 7.37 -3.01 -5.96
N PHE A 79 7.70 -3.84 -4.98
CA PHE A 79 7.46 -5.27 -5.08
C PHE A 79 6.18 -5.61 -4.30
N THR A 80 5.22 -6.26 -4.94
CA THR A 80 4.00 -6.72 -4.25
C THR A 80 3.73 -8.20 -4.50
N ALA A 81 3.07 -8.82 -3.54
CA ALA A 81 2.56 -10.17 -3.63
C ALA A 81 1.07 -10.17 -3.29
N ASP A 82 0.29 -10.91 -4.05
CA ASP A 82 -1.15 -11.04 -3.83
C ASP A 82 -1.49 -12.48 -3.41
N ASP A 83 -2.68 -12.66 -2.84
CA ASP A 83 -3.27 -13.92 -2.36
C ASP A 83 -2.76 -14.46 -1.02
N ALA A 84 -2.68 -15.79 -0.92
CA ALA A 84 -2.54 -16.54 0.31
C ALA A 84 -1.08 -16.59 0.76
N VAL A 85 -0.82 -16.23 2.02
CA VAL A 85 0.54 -16.29 2.58
C VAL A 85 0.86 -17.73 2.99
N GLN A 86 1.80 -18.31 2.26
CA GLN A 86 2.27 -19.69 2.47
C GLN A 86 3.79 -19.79 2.38
N SER A 87 4.38 -20.84 2.96
CA SER A 87 5.84 -21.03 2.98
C SER A 87 6.41 -20.98 1.56
N TYR A 88 5.77 -21.67 0.63
CA TYR A 88 6.18 -21.72 -0.77
C TYR A 88 5.99 -20.41 -1.54
N THR A 89 5.08 -19.53 -1.10
CA THR A 89 4.95 -18.15 -1.64
C THR A 89 6.02 -17.23 -1.07
N LEU A 90 6.35 -17.36 0.22
CA LEU A 90 7.41 -16.57 0.85
C LEU A 90 8.79 -16.99 0.33
N ASP A 91 9.02 -18.28 0.10
CA ASP A 91 10.23 -18.77 -0.58
C ASP A 91 10.37 -18.13 -1.97
N ALA A 92 9.27 -18.08 -2.73
CA ALA A 92 9.23 -17.50 -4.07
C ALA A 92 9.45 -15.98 -4.08
N VAL A 93 9.09 -15.26 -3.02
CA VAL A 93 9.43 -13.83 -2.86
C VAL A 93 10.89 -13.67 -2.40
N ASN A 94 11.32 -14.48 -1.43
CA ASN A 94 12.65 -14.39 -0.83
C ASN A 94 13.77 -14.72 -1.82
N GLN A 95 13.53 -15.56 -2.83
CA GLN A 95 14.52 -15.77 -3.90
C GLN A 95 14.88 -14.47 -4.63
N PHE A 96 14.02 -13.46 -4.61
CA PHE A 96 14.27 -12.15 -5.21
C PHE A 96 14.76 -11.12 -4.19
N LEU A 97 14.18 -11.07 -2.99
CA LEU A 97 14.40 -9.96 -2.05
C LEU A 97 15.40 -10.26 -0.92
N ALA A 98 15.59 -11.53 -0.52
CA ALA A 98 16.33 -11.86 0.71
C ALA A 98 17.82 -11.52 0.66
N HIS A 99 18.43 -11.56 -0.53
CA HIS A 99 19.85 -11.28 -0.72
C HIS A 99 20.13 -9.82 -1.12
N ARG A 100 19.08 -9.01 -1.29
CA ARG A 100 19.19 -7.62 -1.77
C ARG A 100 19.30 -6.65 -0.61
N GLN A 101 19.89 -5.50 -0.90
CA GLN A 101 19.95 -4.37 0.01
C GLN A 101 19.60 -3.09 -0.74
N ASN A 102 18.86 -2.20 -0.10
CA ASN A 102 18.71 -0.82 -0.52
C ASN A 102 19.99 -0.02 -0.20
N PRO A 103 20.15 1.20 -0.73
CA PRO A 103 21.35 2.02 -0.52
C PRO A 103 21.73 2.29 0.94
N ASN A 104 20.79 2.18 1.88
CA ASN A 104 21.05 2.30 3.32
C ASN A 104 21.50 0.98 4.00
N GLY A 105 21.69 -0.10 3.23
CA GLY A 105 22.06 -1.42 3.72
C GLY A 105 20.90 -2.24 4.29
N CYS A 106 19.67 -1.72 4.28
CA CYS A 106 18.50 -2.47 4.73
C CYS A 106 18.04 -3.44 3.65
N GLN A 107 17.55 -4.60 4.05
CA GLN A 107 16.82 -5.49 3.15
C GLN A 107 15.57 -4.76 2.62
N PRO A 108 15.27 -4.85 1.31
CA PRO A 108 14.01 -4.36 0.75
C PRO A 108 12.79 -4.83 1.51
N LYS A 109 11.77 -3.97 1.56
CA LYS A 109 10.44 -4.29 2.07
C LYS A 109 9.43 -4.24 0.94
N MET A 110 8.32 -4.94 1.13
CA MET A 110 7.29 -5.16 0.12
C MET A 110 5.90 -5.10 0.74
N THR A 111 4.86 -4.98 -0.10
CA THR A 111 3.44 -5.00 0.31
C THR A 111 2.75 -6.29 -0.07
N TYR A 112 2.25 -7.05 0.90
CA TYR A 112 1.53 -8.31 0.66
C TYR A 112 0.04 -8.04 0.79
N TYR A 113 -0.71 -8.15 -0.31
CA TYR A 113 -2.16 -8.09 -0.33
C TYR A 113 -2.72 -9.48 -0.01
N THR A 114 -3.09 -9.68 1.24
CA THR A 114 -3.41 -11.01 1.78
C THR A 114 -4.90 -11.32 1.70
N SER A 115 -5.24 -12.45 1.08
CA SER A 115 -6.54 -13.10 1.20
C SER A 115 -6.46 -14.26 2.19
N LEU A 116 -7.57 -14.64 2.81
CA LEU A 116 -7.52 -15.60 3.93
C LEU A 116 -7.61 -17.05 3.50
N ASN A 117 -8.26 -17.32 2.38
CA ASN A 117 -8.37 -18.68 1.90
C ASN A 117 -6.97 -19.22 1.66
N PHE A 118 -6.63 -20.32 2.31
CA PHE A 118 -5.30 -20.90 2.30
C PHE A 118 -4.18 -20.08 2.94
N THR A 119 -4.43 -19.09 3.81
CA THR A 119 -3.37 -18.31 4.47
C THR A 119 -2.89 -18.95 5.77
N ASN A 120 -1.57 -19.14 5.91
CA ASN A 120 -0.95 -19.53 7.16
C ASN A 120 -0.63 -18.29 8.02
N TYR A 121 -1.43 -18.05 9.05
CA TYR A 121 -1.38 -16.81 9.83
C TYR A 121 -0.08 -16.57 10.59
N THR A 122 0.66 -17.61 10.99
CA THR A 122 1.99 -17.40 11.59
C THR A 122 2.95 -16.75 10.60
N LEU A 123 2.88 -17.16 9.33
CA LEU A 123 3.75 -16.61 8.29
C LEU A 123 3.40 -15.16 7.98
N VAL A 124 2.13 -14.77 8.09
CA VAL A 124 1.71 -13.36 8.04
C VAL A 124 2.33 -12.57 9.20
N THR A 125 2.32 -13.15 10.40
CA THR A 125 2.91 -12.56 11.61
C THR A 125 4.41 -12.33 11.41
N ASP A 126 5.14 -13.36 10.96
CA ASP A 126 6.57 -13.31 10.67
C ASP A 126 6.89 -12.24 9.62
N TRP A 127 6.12 -12.21 8.53
CA TRP A 127 6.33 -11.29 7.43
C TRP A 127 6.17 -9.83 7.86
N PHE A 128 5.14 -9.55 8.66
CA PHE A 128 4.90 -8.25 9.25
C PHE A 128 6.00 -7.84 10.23
N VAL A 129 6.42 -8.75 11.12
CA VAL A 129 7.45 -8.49 12.14
C VAL A 129 8.84 -8.31 11.52
N ALA A 130 9.08 -8.91 10.35
CA ALA A 130 10.23 -8.64 9.51
C ALA A 130 10.18 -7.23 8.84
N GLY A 131 9.11 -6.46 9.05
CA GLY A 131 8.95 -5.08 8.59
C GLY A 131 8.33 -4.95 7.20
N ASN A 132 7.70 -6.01 6.67
CA ASN A 132 6.92 -5.90 5.44
C ASN A 132 5.51 -5.41 5.74
N GLU A 133 4.89 -4.79 4.75
CA GLU A 133 3.51 -4.33 4.84
C GLU A 133 2.54 -5.48 4.56
N ILE A 134 1.49 -5.57 5.38
CA ILE A 134 0.34 -6.45 5.15
C ILE A 134 -0.86 -5.57 4.81
N ALA A 135 -1.46 -5.84 3.65
CA ALA A 135 -2.60 -5.13 3.11
C ALA A 135 -3.77 -6.10 2.84
N ASP A 136 -4.96 -5.56 2.71
CA ASP A 136 -6.20 -6.34 2.56
C ASP A 136 -6.45 -6.75 1.10
N HIS A 137 -6.82 -8.02 0.89
CA HIS A 137 -7.23 -8.59 -0.39
C HIS A 137 -8.52 -9.42 -0.30
N THR A 138 -9.45 -9.02 0.59
CA THR A 138 -10.71 -9.71 0.95
C THR A 138 -10.54 -11.08 1.60
N MET A 139 -11.58 -11.64 2.23
CA MET A 139 -11.47 -12.96 2.85
C MET A 139 -11.42 -14.07 1.81
N THR A 140 -12.39 -14.06 0.88
CA THR A 140 -12.62 -15.18 -0.05
C THR A 140 -12.21 -14.88 -1.50
N HIS A 141 -11.44 -13.81 -1.71
CA HIS A 141 -10.91 -13.42 -3.01
C HIS A 141 -12.02 -13.11 -4.04
N VAL A 142 -12.92 -12.19 -3.67
CA VAL A 142 -14.06 -11.78 -4.51
C VAL A 142 -13.87 -10.40 -5.12
N GLY A 143 -14.21 -10.28 -6.41
CA GLY A 143 -14.26 -8.98 -7.09
C GLY A 143 -15.46 -8.15 -6.62
N THR A 144 -15.35 -6.81 -6.69
CA THR A 144 -16.36 -5.86 -6.17
C THR A 144 -16.86 -6.25 -4.75
N PRO A 145 -15.95 -6.34 -3.77
CA PRO A 145 -16.27 -6.97 -2.50
C PRO A 145 -17.31 -6.18 -1.69
N PRO A 146 -18.27 -6.89 -1.06
CA PRO A 146 -19.11 -6.31 -0.02
C PRO A 146 -18.29 -5.97 1.25
N ALA A 147 -18.88 -5.19 2.15
CA ALA A 147 -18.16 -4.67 3.32
C ALA A 147 -17.75 -5.75 4.33
N ASP A 148 -18.49 -6.84 4.41
CA ASP A 148 -18.20 -8.00 5.25
C ASP A 148 -16.96 -8.77 4.78
N GLU A 149 -16.71 -8.87 3.48
CA GLU A 149 -15.47 -9.45 2.92
C GLU A 149 -14.22 -8.68 3.33
N ILE A 150 -14.31 -7.34 3.31
CA ILE A 150 -13.20 -6.47 3.73
C ILE A 150 -13.06 -6.50 5.25
N ASN A 151 -14.15 -6.23 5.99
CA ASN A 151 -14.10 -6.17 7.44
C ASN A 151 -13.73 -7.51 8.07
N GLY A 152 -14.20 -8.62 7.49
CA GLY A 152 -13.89 -9.97 7.95
C GLY A 152 -12.41 -10.30 7.77
N ASN A 153 -11.77 -9.83 6.70
CA ASN A 153 -10.34 -10.01 6.48
C ASN A 153 -9.52 -9.25 7.54
N LEU A 154 -9.85 -7.97 7.78
CA LEU A 154 -9.27 -7.17 8.86
C LEU A 154 -9.41 -7.85 10.23
N ILE A 155 -10.60 -8.39 10.54
CA ILE A 155 -10.86 -9.09 11.80
C ILE A 155 -9.98 -10.33 11.93
N ALA A 156 -9.89 -11.17 10.89
CA ALA A 156 -9.12 -12.41 10.93
C ALA A 156 -7.60 -12.15 10.96
N LEU A 157 -7.08 -11.18 10.19
CA LEU A 157 -5.67 -10.79 10.24
C LEU A 157 -5.29 -10.28 11.64
N ASN A 158 -6.16 -9.49 12.28
CA ASN A 158 -5.95 -9.07 13.67
C ASN A 158 -6.04 -10.23 14.65
N ALA A 159 -7.04 -11.09 14.52
CA ALA A 159 -7.31 -12.15 15.48
C ALA A 159 -6.30 -13.29 15.38
N LEU A 160 -5.96 -13.74 14.17
CA LEU A 160 -5.22 -14.97 13.91
C LEU A 160 -3.75 -14.73 13.53
N ALA A 161 -3.41 -13.56 12.97
CA ALA A 161 -2.02 -13.16 12.72
C ALA A 161 -1.55 -12.03 13.64
N GLY A 162 -2.42 -11.47 14.48
CA GLY A 162 -2.03 -10.41 15.40
C GLY A 162 -1.53 -9.16 14.70
N ILE A 163 -2.01 -8.85 13.50
CA ILE A 163 -1.64 -7.62 12.83
C ILE A 163 -2.45 -6.47 13.43
N PRO A 164 -1.81 -5.37 13.89
CA PRO A 164 -2.55 -4.23 14.40
C PRO A 164 -3.37 -3.61 13.26
N LEU A 165 -4.64 -3.28 13.53
CA LEU A 165 -5.52 -2.74 12.49
C LEU A 165 -4.98 -1.41 11.94
N LYS A 166 -4.40 -0.57 12.80
CA LYS A 166 -3.76 0.68 12.36
C LYS A 166 -2.58 0.50 11.40
N SER A 167 -2.10 -0.73 11.22
CA SER A 167 -1.04 -1.08 10.28
C SER A 167 -1.58 -1.72 9.00
N ILE A 168 -2.87 -2.08 8.93
CA ILE A 168 -3.52 -2.59 7.71
C ILE A 168 -4.18 -1.40 7.01
N ILE A 169 -3.37 -0.62 6.28
CA ILE A 169 -3.80 0.67 5.71
C ILE A 169 -4.09 0.63 4.21
N GLY A 170 -3.66 -0.44 3.54
CA GLY A 170 -3.77 -0.63 2.10
C GLY A 170 -4.78 -1.70 1.72
N PHE A 171 -5.34 -1.55 0.52
CA PHE A 171 -6.25 -2.51 -0.09
C PHE A 171 -5.90 -2.72 -1.57
N ARG A 172 -6.18 -3.92 -2.09
CA ARG A 172 -6.24 -4.20 -3.53
C ARG A 172 -7.45 -5.08 -3.81
N ALA A 173 -8.23 -4.76 -4.83
CA ALA A 173 -9.38 -5.55 -5.24
C ALA A 173 -8.92 -6.85 -5.94
N PRO A 174 -9.47 -8.02 -5.55
CA PRO A 174 -9.29 -9.26 -6.32
C PRO A 174 -9.62 -9.07 -7.79
N PHE A 175 -8.80 -9.69 -8.66
CA PHE A 175 -8.86 -9.56 -10.12
C PHE A 175 -8.72 -8.12 -10.64
N LEU A 176 -8.25 -7.19 -9.80
CA LEU A 176 -8.26 -5.75 -10.06
C LEU A 176 -9.66 -5.22 -10.39
N ASN A 177 -10.70 -5.90 -9.90
CA ASN A 177 -12.09 -5.56 -10.19
C ASN A 177 -12.66 -4.63 -9.10
N PHE A 178 -12.29 -3.36 -9.21
CA PHE A 178 -12.76 -2.28 -8.34
C PHE A 178 -13.87 -1.45 -8.99
N SER A 179 -14.61 -0.70 -8.16
CA SER A 179 -15.67 0.20 -8.60
C SER A 179 -15.65 1.49 -7.78
N VAL A 180 -16.35 2.52 -8.24
CA VAL A 180 -16.52 3.77 -7.46
C VAL A 180 -17.11 3.50 -6.07
N ASP A 181 -18.01 2.53 -5.95
CA ASP A 181 -18.60 2.17 -4.66
C ASP A 181 -17.64 1.36 -3.79
N THR A 182 -16.75 0.57 -4.40
CA THR A 182 -15.61 -0.05 -3.70
C THR A 182 -14.73 1.03 -3.07
N LEU A 183 -14.31 2.05 -3.84
CA LEU A 183 -13.44 3.13 -3.32
C LEU A 183 -14.10 3.93 -2.20
N LYS A 184 -15.40 4.27 -2.33
CA LYS A 184 -16.16 4.92 -1.24
C LYS A 184 -16.24 4.04 0.00
N MET A 185 -16.44 2.74 -0.17
CA MET A 185 -16.53 1.79 0.93
C MET A 185 -15.19 1.67 1.66
N LEU A 186 -14.07 1.62 0.94
CA LEU A 186 -12.72 1.60 1.53
C LEU A 186 -12.43 2.88 2.31
N ALA A 187 -12.73 4.04 1.74
CA ALA A 187 -12.59 5.33 2.43
C ALA A 187 -13.47 5.39 3.69
N ALA A 188 -14.72 4.91 3.63
CA ALA A 188 -15.62 4.85 4.78
C ALA A 188 -15.17 3.81 5.83
N ALA A 189 -14.54 2.73 5.39
CA ALA A 189 -13.90 1.73 6.24
C ALA A 189 -12.59 2.25 6.86
N GLY A 190 -12.11 3.41 6.40
CA GLY A 190 -11.00 4.15 6.96
C GLY A 190 -9.67 3.88 6.29
N PHE A 191 -9.59 3.02 5.26
CA PHE A 191 -8.34 2.70 4.54
C PHE A 191 -7.62 3.98 4.10
N THR A 192 -6.30 3.91 4.03
CA THR A 192 -5.50 5.06 3.60
C THR A 192 -5.29 5.05 2.10
N TYR A 193 -5.15 3.88 1.48
CA TYR A 193 -4.98 3.79 0.05
C TYR A 193 -5.64 2.54 -0.58
N ASP A 194 -5.94 2.64 -1.88
CA ASP A 194 -6.18 1.51 -2.79
C ASP A 194 -5.03 1.40 -3.80
N SER A 195 -4.78 0.19 -4.30
CA SER A 195 -3.85 -0.08 -5.39
C SER A 195 -4.48 -1.09 -6.34
N SER A 196 -5.58 -0.70 -6.96
CA SER A 196 -6.32 -1.56 -7.90
C SER A 196 -6.32 -1.02 -9.33
N ALA A 197 -6.08 0.27 -9.53
CA ALA A 197 -6.18 0.90 -10.84
C ALA A 197 -4.91 0.67 -11.70
N PRO A 198 -5.02 0.05 -12.88
CA PRO A 198 -3.93 0.03 -13.87
C PRO A 198 -3.47 1.45 -14.25
N ALA A 199 -2.22 1.58 -14.72
CA ALA A 199 -1.67 2.85 -15.15
C ALA A 199 -0.64 2.71 -16.28
N ALA A 200 -0.41 3.81 -17.02
CA ALA A 200 0.49 3.87 -18.17
C ALA A 200 1.19 5.23 -18.20
N ILE A 201 2.48 5.29 -18.56
CA ILE A 201 3.12 6.60 -18.79
C ILE A 201 2.68 7.19 -20.15
N PRO A 202 2.34 8.50 -20.24
CA PRO A 202 2.25 9.48 -19.15
C PRO A 202 0.85 9.56 -18.55
N GLY A 203 0.68 9.09 -17.31
CA GLY A 203 -0.53 9.35 -16.53
C GLY A 203 -1.02 8.17 -15.70
N LEU A 204 -2.16 8.39 -15.06
CA LEU A 204 -2.94 7.30 -14.51
C LEU A 204 -3.83 6.80 -15.65
N ALA A 205 -3.58 5.58 -16.14
CA ALA A 205 -4.51 4.91 -17.05
C ALA A 205 -5.67 4.37 -16.21
N ASN A 206 -6.38 5.26 -15.53
CA ASN A 206 -7.62 4.87 -14.90
C ASN A 206 -8.48 4.23 -15.97
N ASP A 207 -9.17 3.16 -15.59
CA ASP A 207 -10.35 2.65 -16.27
C ASP A 207 -11.48 3.69 -16.24
N CYS A 208 -11.16 4.97 -16.46
CA CYS A 208 -12.03 6.09 -16.20
C CYS A 208 -13.24 6.10 -17.14
N LEU A 209 -13.10 5.42 -18.29
CA LEU A 209 -14.19 5.15 -19.23
C LEU A 209 -15.08 3.98 -18.77
N ALA A 210 -14.56 3.04 -17.98
CA ALA A 210 -15.32 1.93 -17.40
C ALA A 210 -15.91 2.26 -16.02
N LEU A 211 -15.35 3.26 -15.33
CA LEU A 211 -15.77 3.70 -14.01
C LEU A 211 -16.66 4.94 -14.08
N ASP A 212 -17.82 4.87 -13.43
CA ASP A 212 -18.82 5.93 -13.49
C ASP A 212 -18.29 7.29 -13.04
N ASN A 213 -18.27 8.24 -13.97
CA ASN A 213 -17.79 9.61 -13.77
C ASN A 213 -16.34 9.73 -13.28
N ALA A 214 -15.55 8.65 -13.37
CA ALA A 214 -14.13 8.70 -13.04
C ALA A 214 -13.44 9.82 -13.82
N CYS A 215 -13.48 9.84 -15.16
CA CYS A 215 -12.82 10.92 -15.93
C CYS A 215 -13.36 12.35 -15.67
N LYS A 216 -14.37 12.52 -14.80
CA LYS A 216 -14.89 13.82 -14.33
C LYS A 216 -14.39 14.18 -12.92
N GLY A 217 -13.36 13.51 -12.42
CA GLY A 217 -12.78 13.75 -11.09
C GLY A 217 -13.62 13.20 -9.95
N GLN A 218 -14.38 12.11 -10.16
CA GLN A 218 -15.21 11.47 -9.12
C GLN A 218 -14.81 10.00 -8.90
N PRO A 219 -14.98 9.45 -7.69
CA PRO A 219 -15.41 10.14 -6.46
C PRO A 219 -14.29 11.04 -5.91
N VAL A 220 -14.67 12.09 -5.19
CA VAL A 220 -13.72 12.88 -4.38
C VAL A 220 -13.71 12.31 -2.97
N LEU A 221 -12.59 11.72 -2.58
CA LEU A 221 -12.40 11.05 -1.30
C LEU A 221 -11.16 11.66 -0.58
N PRO A 222 -11.32 12.78 0.14
CA PRO A 222 -10.19 13.46 0.78
C PRO A 222 -9.43 12.54 1.75
N GLY A 223 -8.11 12.52 1.63
CA GLY A 223 -7.21 11.70 2.45
C GLY A 223 -7.15 10.22 2.07
N PHE A 224 -7.89 9.79 1.04
CA PHE A 224 -7.80 8.45 0.46
C PHE A 224 -6.90 8.50 -0.78
N TRP A 225 -5.85 7.68 -0.80
CA TRP A 225 -4.83 7.67 -1.84
C TRP A 225 -5.08 6.55 -2.85
N GLU A 226 -4.75 6.78 -4.11
CA GLU A 226 -4.60 5.72 -5.09
C GLU A 226 -3.10 5.49 -5.32
N PHE A 227 -2.68 4.22 -5.33
CA PHE A 227 -1.38 3.79 -5.83
C PHE A 227 -1.57 3.16 -7.21
N PRO A 228 -1.37 3.95 -8.29
CA PRO A 228 -1.41 3.49 -9.67
C PRO A 228 -0.57 2.25 -9.90
N MET A 229 -1.14 1.25 -10.56
CA MET A 229 -0.41 0.06 -10.98
C MET A 229 0.17 0.26 -12.38
N TYR A 230 1.39 0.82 -12.46
CA TYR A 230 2.04 1.11 -13.74
C TYR A 230 2.44 -0.16 -14.50
N ALA A 231 1.88 -0.30 -15.70
CA ALA A 231 2.18 -1.42 -16.60
C ALA A 231 3.51 -1.25 -17.34
N TYR A 232 4.03 -2.37 -17.81
CA TYR A 232 5.12 -2.49 -18.75
C TYR A 232 4.63 -2.50 -20.20
N PHE A 233 5.45 -2.00 -21.13
CA PHE A 233 5.09 -1.88 -22.55
C PHE A 233 6.11 -2.59 -23.46
N ASP A 234 5.66 -3.61 -24.19
CA ASP A 234 6.46 -4.27 -25.23
C ASP A 234 6.65 -3.38 -26.48
N LEU A 235 7.30 -3.90 -27.54
CA LEU A 235 7.61 -3.12 -28.75
C LEU A 235 6.37 -2.63 -29.53
N ARG A 236 5.17 -3.12 -29.20
CA ARG A 236 3.89 -2.67 -29.73
C ARG A 236 3.35 -1.42 -29.01
N GLY A 237 4.03 -0.95 -27.96
CA GLY A 237 3.61 0.22 -27.20
C GLY A 237 2.25 0.00 -26.55
N GLN A 238 1.28 0.89 -26.78
CA GLN A 238 -0.05 0.85 -26.16
C GLN A 238 -0.85 -0.44 -26.44
N GLU A 239 -0.48 -1.22 -27.47
CA GLU A 239 -1.09 -2.52 -27.79
C GLU A 239 -0.35 -3.71 -27.14
N GLY A 240 0.69 -3.44 -26.36
CA GLY A 240 1.60 -4.40 -25.74
C GLY A 240 1.75 -4.19 -24.25
N VAL A 241 0.63 -4.10 -23.53
CA VAL A 241 0.57 -3.81 -22.10
C VAL A 241 0.71 -5.09 -21.27
N HIS A 242 1.57 -5.05 -20.25
CA HIS A 242 1.83 -6.15 -19.32
C HIS A 242 1.80 -5.63 -17.88
N LEU A 243 0.97 -6.18 -16.98
CA LEU A 243 0.75 -5.60 -15.65
C LEU A 243 1.11 -6.54 -14.51
N MET A 244 0.25 -7.54 -14.26
CA MET A 244 0.47 -8.57 -13.24
C MET A 244 1.27 -9.71 -13.86
N ASP A 245 2.31 -10.18 -13.17
CA ASP A 245 3.18 -11.28 -13.63
C ASP A 245 3.61 -11.15 -15.11
N PRO A 246 4.26 -10.05 -15.52
CA PRO A 246 4.58 -9.77 -16.93
C PRO A 246 5.33 -10.90 -17.65
N TRP A 247 6.05 -11.74 -16.91
CA TRP A 247 6.73 -12.94 -17.41
C TRP A 247 5.81 -14.10 -17.83
N LEU A 248 4.52 -14.06 -17.53
CA LEU A 248 3.55 -15.05 -18.02
C LEU A 248 2.92 -14.66 -19.36
N ASP A 249 3.12 -13.41 -19.78
CA ASP A 249 2.55 -12.88 -21.01
C ASP A 249 3.42 -13.17 -22.24
N THR A 250 2.78 -13.20 -23.41
CA THR A 250 3.50 -13.24 -24.67
C THR A 250 3.85 -11.83 -25.15
N ALA A 251 5.15 -11.55 -25.24
CA ALA A 251 5.65 -10.25 -25.70
C ALA A 251 5.50 -10.09 -27.22
N ASN A 252 5.35 -8.85 -27.67
CA ASN A 252 5.40 -8.41 -29.07
C ASN A 252 4.36 -9.06 -30.00
N GLY A 253 3.25 -9.57 -29.44
CA GLY A 253 2.21 -10.26 -30.21
C GLY A 253 2.60 -11.68 -30.64
N GLU A 254 3.67 -12.23 -30.05
CA GLU A 254 4.10 -13.61 -30.27
C GLU A 254 3.17 -14.61 -29.54
N THR A 255 3.37 -15.89 -29.82
CA THR A 255 2.54 -16.98 -29.28
C THR A 255 3.18 -17.73 -28.11
N ALA A 256 4.41 -17.37 -27.73
CA ALA A 256 5.16 -18.00 -26.65
C ALA A 256 5.83 -16.94 -25.77
N ILE A 257 5.96 -17.26 -24.48
CA ILE A 257 6.71 -16.46 -23.50
C ILE A 257 8.18 -16.41 -23.94
N ASN A 258 8.80 -15.24 -23.79
CA ASN A 258 10.20 -15.02 -24.13
C ASN A 258 10.85 -14.10 -23.10
N ASP A 259 11.58 -14.70 -22.16
CA ASP A 259 12.24 -13.99 -21.07
C ASP A 259 13.17 -12.86 -21.55
N THR A 260 13.85 -13.02 -22.69
CA THR A 260 14.70 -11.96 -23.26
C THR A 260 13.86 -10.76 -23.69
N ALA A 261 12.69 -10.99 -24.31
CA ALA A 261 11.79 -9.92 -24.69
C ALA A 261 11.17 -9.24 -23.46
N THR A 262 10.78 -10.05 -22.46
CA THR A 262 10.29 -9.57 -21.16
C THR A 262 11.29 -8.66 -20.47
N LEU A 263 12.52 -9.12 -20.30
CA LEU A 263 13.60 -8.33 -19.72
C LEU A 263 13.80 -6.99 -20.44
N ASN A 264 13.82 -7.02 -21.78
CA ASN A 264 14.06 -5.83 -22.58
C ASN A 264 12.95 -4.78 -22.37
N TYR A 265 11.68 -5.19 -22.39
CA TYR A 265 10.60 -4.23 -22.19
C TYR A 265 10.53 -3.75 -20.74
N MET A 266 10.89 -4.61 -19.76
CA MET A 266 10.94 -4.22 -18.34
C MET A 266 12.00 -3.15 -18.12
N LYS A 267 13.22 -3.35 -18.66
CA LYS A 267 14.30 -2.35 -18.63
C LYS A 267 13.90 -1.06 -19.36
N ALA A 268 13.26 -1.16 -20.53
CA ALA A 268 12.83 0.01 -21.30
C ALA A 268 11.80 0.84 -20.52
N THR A 269 10.75 0.20 -20.00
CA THR A 269 9.71 0.88 -19.19
C THR A 269 10.34 1.49 -17.94
N PHE A 270 11.23 0.78 -17.24
CA PHE A 270 11.96 1.34 -16.09
C PHE A 270 12.69 2.64 -16.48
N MET A 271 13.36 2.68 -17.64
CA MET A 271 14.08 3.88 -18.08
C MET A 271 13.12 5.04 -18.42
N ASP A 272 11.89 4.76 -18.85
CA ASP A 272 10.87 5.80 -19.06
C ASP A 272 10.47 6.46 -17.74
N HIS A 273 10.32 5.67 -16.67
CA HIS A 273 10.11 6.20 -15.32
C HIS A 273 11.34 6.95 -14.80
N TYR A 274 12.52 6.34 -14.92
CA TYR A 274 13.78 6.84 -14.34
C TYR A 274 14.25 8.16 -14.98
N ASN A 275 14.10 8.30 -16.30
CA ASN A 275 14.40 9.52 -17.05
C ASN A 275 13.23 10.52 -17.05
N GLY A 276 12.03 10.07 -16.70
CA GLY A 276 10.84 10.89 -16.49
C GLY A 276 10.70 11.33 -15.03
N ASN A 277 9.47 11.50 -14.55
CA ASN A 277 9.21 12.08 -13.23
C ASN A 277 9.51 11.13 -12.05
N ARG A 278 10.13 9.97 -12.31
CA ARG A 278 10.43 8.92 -11.32
C ARG A 278 9.19 8.46 -10.58
N GLN A 279 8.07 8.34 -11.30
CA GLN A 279 6.89 7.64 -10.76
C GLN A 279 7.30 6.23 -10.33
N PRO A 280 6.77 5.69 -9.22
CA PRO A 280 7.08 4.33 -8.81
C PRO A 280 6.74 3.32 -9.91
N ILE A 281 7.59 2.32 -10.11
CA ILE A 281 7.34 1.19 -11.03
C ILE A 281 7.16 -0.09 -10.22
N GLY A 282 6.15 -0.90 -10.56
CA GLY A 282 5.83 -2.09 -9.79
C GLY A 282 6.22 -3.41 -10.43
N LEU A 283 6.58 -4.38 -9.60
CA LEU A 283 6.49 -5.81 -9.89
C LEU A 283 5.32 -6.34 -9.06
N TYR A 284 4.17 -6.48 -9.69
CA TYR A 284 2.96 -6.97 -9.07
C TYR A 284 2.83 -8.46 -9.37
N THR A 285 2.84 -9.30 -8.32
CA THR A 285 3.12 -10.73 -8.49
C THR A 285 2.10 -11.61 -7.80
N HIS A 286 1.81 -12.77 -8.40
CA HIS A 286 1.29 -13.93 -7.68
C HIS A 286 2.47 -14.89 -7.44
N PRO A 287 3.08 -14.93 -6.23
CA PRO A 287 4.33 -15.65 -6.02
C PRO A 287 4.25 -17.16 -6.30
N VAL A 288 3.04 -17.74 -6.24
CA VAL A 288 2.82 -19.16 -6.55
C VAL A 288 3.34 -19.53 -7.95
N HIS A 289 3.25 -18.63 -8.94
CA HIS A 289 3.73 -18.88 -10.32
C HIS A 289 5.25 -19.02 -10.42
N LEU A 290 5.99 -18.56 -9.42
CA LEU A 290 7.45 -18.60 -9.35
C LEU A 290 7.96 -19.50 -8.22
N SER A 291 7.06 -20.27 -7.59
CA SER A 291 7.42 -21.15 -6.49
C SER A 291 8.10 -22.42 -6.96
N THR A 292 9.31 -22.66 -6.49
CA THR A 292 10.07 -23.91 -6.74
C THR A 292 9.73 -25.01 -5.73
N THR A 293 8.93 -24.71 -4.71
CA THR A 293 8.61 -25.61 -3.60
C THR A 293 7.12 -26.02 -3.56
N TYR A 294 6.26 -25.39 -4.37
CA TYR A 294 4.86 -25.77 -4.49
C TYR A 294 4.65 -27.00 -5.40
N PRO A 295 3.99 -28.08 -4.92
CA PRO A 295 3.73 -29.26 -5.74
C PRO A 295 2.87 -28.96 -6.98
N GLY A 296 3.34 -29.42 -8.14
CA GLY A 296 2.58 -29.30 -9.41
C GLY A 296 2.83 -27.99 -10.17
N VAL A 297 3.52 -27.03 -9.57
CA VAL A 297 4.06 -25.87 -10.29
C VAL A 297 5.54 -26.13 -10.60
N ASN A 298 5.93 -25.88 -11.85
CA ASN A 298 7.31 -26.01 -12.31
C ASN A 298 7.71 -24.68 -12.96
N PRO A 299 8.15 -23.69 -12.18
CA PRO A 299 8.48 -22.39 -12.73
C PRO A 299 9.71 -22.51 -13.63
N SER A 300 9.78 -21.68 -14.66
CA SER A 300 10.96 -21.65 -15.51
C SER A 300 12.13 -21.02 -14.76
N MET A 301 13.24 -21.75 -14.63
CA MET A 301 14.47 -21.19 -14.04
C MET A 301 15.01 -20.02 -14.87
N SER A 302 14.78 -19.99 -16.19
CA SER A 302 15.17 -18.83 -17.00
C SER A 302 14.37 -17.59 -16.62
N THR A 303 13.08 -17.75 -16.31
CA THR A 303 12.22 -16.65 -15.85
C THR A 303 12.65 -16.14 -14.48
N ILE A 304 12.93 -17.03 -13.51
CA ILE A 304 13.45 -16.64 -12.20
C ILE A 304 14.79 -15.88 -12.33
N ASN A 305 15.69 -16.36 -13.20
CA ASN A 305 16.95 -15.69 -13.46
C ASN A 305 16.74 -14.32 -14.12
N MET A 306 15.78 -14.21 -15.04
CA MET A 306 15.46 -12.95 -15.72
C MET A 306 14.92 -11.89 -14.75
N ILE A 307 14.04 -12.26 -13.83
CA ILE A 307 13.52 -11.32 -12.82
C ILE A 307 14.66 -10.85 -11.90
N ASN A 308 15.55 -11.75 -11.48
CA ASN A 308 16.75 -11.36 -10.74
C ASN A 308 17.66 -10.44 -11.56
N GLU A 309 17.88 -10.73 -12.84
CA GLU A 309 18.69 -9.86 -13.71
C GLU A 309 18.08 -8.46 -13.83
N PHE A 310 16.74 -8.35 -13.94
CA PHE A 310 16.07 -7.06 -13.95
C PHE A 310 16.29 -6.29 -12.64
N LEU A 311 16.09 -6.94 -11.49
CA LEU A 311 16.26 -6.30 -10.19
C LEU A 311 17.73 -5.93 -9.90
N ASP A 312 18.68 -6.78 -10.27
CA ASP A 312 20.12 -6.49 -10.20
C ASP A 312 20.45 -5.24 -11.03
N TRP A 313 20.06 -5.24 -12.30
CA TRP A 313 20.29 -4.13 -13.21
C TRP A 313 19.62 -2.82 -12.75
N ALA A 314 18.41 -2.90 -12.19
CA ALA A 314 17.71 -1.73 -11.67
C ALA A 314 18.46 -1.15 -10.46
N GLN A 315 18.96 -1.99 -9.54
CA GLN A 315 19.72 -1.55 -8.38
C GLN A 315 21.14 -1.03 -8.71
N GLU A 316 21.66 -1.31 -9.90
CA GLU A 316 22.88 -0.66 -10.41
C GLU A 316 22.66 0.81 -10.81
N GLN A 317 21.41 1.21 -11.05
CA GLN A 317 21.10 2.61 -11.33
C GLN A 317 21.16 3.45 -10.04
N GLN A 318 21.54 4.72 -10.18
CA GLN A 318 21.68 5.60 -9.04
C GLN A 318 20.32 5.85 -8.37
N ASP A 319 20.28 5.91 -7.04
CA ASP A 319 19.10 6.36 -6.28
C ASP A 319 17.86 5.45 -6.42
N VAL A 320 18.05 4.16 -6.72
CA VAL A 320 16.98 3.16 -6.80
C VAL A 320 16.75 2.47 -5.46
N TRP A 321 15.48 2.35 -5.08
CA TRP A 321 15.03 1.75 -3.82
C TRP A 321 13.89 0.77 -4.09
N ILE A 322 13.99 -0.44 -3.56
CA ILE A 322 12.89 -1.42 -3.55
C ILE A 322 12.12 -1.27 -2.22
N VAL A 323 10.84 -0.91 -2.30
CA VAL A 323 10.05 -0.45 -1.14
C VAL A 323 8.62 -0.98 -1.16
N SER A 324 7.96 -0.92 -0.01
CA SER A 324 6.51 -1.12 0.12
C SER A 324 5.72 0.15 -0.23
N ASN A 325 4.41 0.00 -0.43
CA ASN A 325 3.51 1.13 -0.65
C ASN A 325 3.40 2.04 0.57
N GLU A 326 3.38 1.52 1.80
CA GLU A 326 3.42 2.38 3.00
C GLU A 326 4.70 3.23 3.08
N GLN A 327 5.83 2.72 2.59
CA GLN A 327 7.09 3.46 2.55
C GLN A 327 7.05 4.58 1.52
N ILE A 328 6.46 4.33 0.34
CA ILE A 328 6.19 5.39 -0.64
C ILE A 328 5.24 6.41 -0.04
N LEU A 329 4.15 5.97 0.60
CA LEU A 329 3.15 6.85 1.21
C LEU A 329 3.80 7.79 2.24
N ALA A 330 4.67 7.26 3.09
CA ALA A 330 5.40 8.05 4.07
C ALA A 330 6.30 9.12 3.43
N TRP A 331 6.91 8.82 2.28
CA TRP A 331 7.72 9.78 1.53
C TRP A 331 6.84 10.81 0.80
N VAL A 332 5.80 10.40 0.06
CA VAL A 332 4.96 11.36 -0.72
C VAL A 332 4.19 12.32 0.18
N GLN A 333 3.89 11.95 1.43
CA GLN A 333 3.28 12.85 2.41
C GLN A 333 4.21 13.98 2.85
N ASN A 334 5.53 13.77 2.85
CA ASN A 334 6.55 14.76 3.19
C ASN A 334 7.83 14.53 2.36
N PRO A 335 7.80 14.84 1.05
CA PRO A 335 8.88 14.49 0.14
C PRO A 335 10.17 15.21 0.49
N VAL A 336 11.26 14.46 0.49
CA VAL A 336 12.63 14.94 0.69
C VAL A 336 13.51 14.45 -0.46
N PRO A 337 14.59 15.19 -0.80
CA PRO A 337 15.60 14.71 -1.74
C PRO A 337 16.16 13.35 -1.32
N VAL A 338 16.62 12.54 -2.29
CA VAL A 338 17.22 11.22 -2.05
C VAL A 338 18.34 11.24 -0.99
N SER A 339 19.10 12.34 -0.95
CA SER A 339 20.18 12.58 0.02
C SER A 339 19.71 12.71 1.47
N GLN A 340 18.41 12.80 1.71
CA GLN A 340 17.77 12.98 3.01
C GLN A 340 16.77 11.85 3.34
N LEU A 341 16.76 10.74 2.58
CA LEU A 341 15.83 9.63 2.87
C LEU A 341 16.04 9.00 4.24
N ASP A 342 17.20 9.17 4.85
CA ASP A 342 17.47 8.78 6.23
C ASP A 342 16.64 9.56 7.26
N THR A 343 16.00 10.66 6.86
CA THR A 343 15.03 11.41 7.68
C THR A 343 13.63 10.80 7.65
N VAL A 344 13.32 9.95 6.67
CA VAL A 344 12.02 9.28 6.55
C VAL A 344 12.02 8.01 7.38
N ASP A 345 11.39 8.06 8.55
CA ASP A 345 11.42 6.95 9.52
C ASP A 345 11.00 5.59 8.94
N ALA A 346 10.01 5.57 8.02
CA ALA A 346 9.53 4.35 7.38
C ALA A 346 10.57 3.66 6.47
N LEU A 347 11.57 4.41 5.97
CA LEU A 347 12.63 3.90 5.11
C LEU A 347 13.88 3.46 5.88
N LYS A 348 13.92 3.67 7.20
CA LYS A 348 15.03 3.21 8.04
C LYS A 348 14.98 1.69 8.24
N CYS A 349 16.13 1.10 8.54
CA CYS A 349 16.19 -0.29 9.01
C CYS A 349 15.43 -0.40 10.34
N SER A 350 14.27 -1.05 10.33
CA SER A 350 13.53 -1.38 11.55
C SER A 350 13.68 -2.87 11.86
N THR A 351 14.18 -3.18 13.05
CA THR A 351 14.08 -4.52 13.62
C THR A 351 13.59 -4.39 15.05
N PRO A 352 12.49 -5.05 15.43
CA PRO A 352 12.01 -5.02 16.80
C PRO A 352 13.08 -5.53 17.77
N GLN A 353 13.37 -4.74 18.81
CA GLN A 353 14.38 -5.08 19.80
C GLN A 353 13.77 -5.97 20.88
N VAL A 354 13.61 -7.25 20.56
CA VAL A 354 13.13 -8.29 21.49
C VAL A 354 14.31 -9.22 21.81
N PRO A 355 14.63 -9.46 23.10
CA PRO A 355 15.72 -10.37 23.46
C PRO A 355 15.49 -11.77 22.89
N ALA A 356 16.52 -12.37 22.28
CA ALA A 356 16.45 -13.75 21.76
C ALA A 356 16.26 -14.82 22.86
N SER A 357 16.43 -14.45 24.13
CA SER A 357 16.10 -15.29 25.28
C SER A 357 14.60 -15.34 25.59
N GLN A 358 13.82 -14.44 24.99
CA GLN A 358 12.38 -14.40 25.19
C GLN A 358 11.74 -15.59 24.47
N LYS A 359 10.83 -16.29 25.16
CA LYS A 359 10.03 -17.37 24.56
C LYS A 359 8.57 -16.94 24.51
N ILE A 360 8.22 -16.23 23.44
CA ILE A 360 6.89 -15.70 23.15
C ILE A 360 6.58 -15.89 21.67
N CYS A 361 5.31 -16.09 21.35
CA CYS A 361 4.87 -16.28 19.97
C CYS A 361 4.54 -14.92 19.36
N ASN A 362 5.53 -14.30 18.70
CA ASN A 362 5.48 -12.88 18.34
C ASN A 362 6.01 -12.59 16.92
N GLY A 363 6.11 -13.58 16.04
CA GLY A 363 6.62 -13.43 14.68
C GLY A 363 8.14 -13.32 14.57
N ILE A 364 8.87 -13.71 15.63
CA ILE A 364 10.33 -13.81 15.62
C ILE A 364 10.65 -15.30 15.73
N PRO A 365 11.09 -15.98 14.65
CA PRO A 365 11.18 -17.45 14.59
C PRO A 365 11.87 -18.09 15.80
N GLY A 366 13.03 -17.54 16.22
CA GLY A 366 13.76 -18.08 17.38
C GLY A 366 13.06 -17.91 18.73
N ASN A 367 12.14 -16.95 18.87
CA ASN A 367 11.38 -16.74 20.09
C ASN A 367 10.14 -17.64 20.17
N GLU A 368 9.55 -17.97 19.01
CA GLU A 368 8.29 -18.71 18.91
C GLU A 368 8.45 -20.22 18.75
N ASP A 369 9.68 -20.73 18.63
CA ASP A 369 10.00 -22.15 18.60
C ASP A 369 9.20 -22.95 19.64
N GLY A 370 8.31 -23.82 19.16
CA GLY A 370 7.48 -24.71 19.98
C GLY A 370 6.25 -24.06 20.62
N LEU A 371 5.90 -22.82 20.27
CA LEU A 371 4.74 -22.10 20.81
C LEU A 371 3.54 -22.02 19.85
N LEU A 372 3.75 -22.32 18.57
CA LEU A 372 2.72 -22.29 17.52
C LEU A 372 1.64 -23.33 17.76
N ASP A 373 0.38 -22.92 17.60
CA ASP A 373 -0.75 -23.83 17.55
C ASP A 373 -0.99 -24.25 16.10
N LEU A 374 -1.11 -25.57 15.86
CA LEU A 374 -1.53 -26.13 14.58
C LEU A 374 -3.05 -26.34 14.59
N CYS A 375 -3.74 -25.64 13.70
CA CYS A 375 -5.17 -25.75 13.51
C CYS A 375 -5.44 -26.73 12.38
N ASP A 376 -5.75 -27.97 12.75
CA ASP A 376 -5.83 -29.14 11.86
C ASP A 376 -7.19 -29.24 11.16
N PHE A 377 -7.57 -28.18 10.46
CA PHE A 377 -8.75 -28.20 9.61
C PHE A 377 -8.52 -29.06 8.36
N SER A 378 -9.54 -29.80 7.93
CA SER A 378 -9.41 -30.79 6.84
C SER A 378 -9.10 -30.16 5.50
N ASP A 379 -9.70 -29.01 5.23
CA ASP A 379 -9.63 -28.36 3.93
C ASP A 379 -8.38 -27.48 3.87
N PHE A 380 -8.12 -26.76 4.96
CA PHE A 380 -6.97 -25.89 5.05
C PHE A 380 -6.37 -25.78 6.47
N PRO A 381 -5.36 -26.59 6.81
CA PRO A 381 -4.67 -26.48 8.07
C PRO A 381 -3.71 -25.28 8.08
N PHE A 382 -3.59 -24.60 9.23
CA PHE A 382 -2.71 -23.45 9.38
C PHE A 382 -2.08 -23.39 10.78
N TYR A 383 -1.02 -22.59 10.92
CA TYR A 383 -0.41 -22.28 12.20
C TYR A 383 -0.79 -20.87 12.65
N THR A 384 -0.87 -20.66 13.96
CA THR A 384 -1.12 -19.35 14.56
C THR A 384 -0.49 -19.25 15.96
N CYS A 385 -0.13 -18.03 16.35
CA CYS A 385 0.24 -17.69 17.72
C CYS A 385 -0.98 -17.44 18.64
N TYR A 386 -2.17 -17.28 18.06
CA TYR A 386 -3.32 -16.69 18.73
C TYR A 386 -4.44 -17.69 19.04
N GLY A 387 -4.15 -18.99 18.93
CA GLY A 387 -5.06 -20.06 19.31
C GLY A 387 -6.02 -20.43 18.18
N CYS A 388 -6.22 -21.74 18.04
CA CYS A 388 -7.04 -22.30 16.99
C CYS A 388 -8.52 -22.00 17.19
N PRO A 389 -9.24 -21.55 16.16
CA PRO A 389 -10.69 -21.42 16.24
C PRO A 389 -11.36 -22.80 16.23
N GLN A 390 -12.58 -22.90 16.75
CA GLN A 390 -13.37 -24.14 16.74
C GLN A 390 -13.88 -24.51 15.35
N THR A 391 -14.05 -23.50 14.50
CA THR A 391 -14.51 -23.60 13.11
C THR A 391 -13.58 -22.79 12.23
N GLU A 392 -13.54 -23.12 10.93
CA GLU A 392 -12.82 -22.29 9.98
C GLU A 392 -13.42 -20.88 9.94
N PRO A 393 -12.60 -19.81 9.94
CA PRO A 393 -13.09 -18.45 9.79
C PRO A 393 -13.86 -18.28 8.47
N THR A 394 -14.99 -17.60 8.54
CA THR A 394 -15.82 -17.28 7.36
C THR A 394 -16.17 -15.80 7.35
N VAL A 395 -16.74 -15.31 6.24
CA VAL A 395 -17.23 -13.92 6.15
C VAL A 395 -18.25 -13.61 7.25
N ASP A 396 -19.13 -14.56 7.56
CA ASP A 396 -20.14 -14.42 8.62
C ASP A 396 -19.55 -14.53 10.03
N GLU A 397 -18.51 -15.35 10.21
CA GLU A 397 -17.82 -15.56 11.49
C GLU A 397 -16.29 -15.49 11.32
N PRO A 398 -15.72 -14.27 11.19
CA PRO A 398 -14.28 -14.10 10.90
C PRO A 398 -13.37 -14.27 12.12
N ASN A 399 -13.93 -14.30 13.33
CA ASN A 399 -13.21 -14.57 14.58
C ASN A 399 -14.01 -15.55 15.46
N PRO A 400 -14.07 -16.85 15.06
CA PRO A 400 -14.79 -17.84 15.84
C PRO A 400 -14.19 -18.03 17.24
N PRO A 401 -14.96 -18.57 18.20
CA PRO A 401 -14.44 -18.97 19.50
C PRO A 401 -13.24 -19.91 19.37
N GLN A 402 -12.28 -19.80 20.30
CA GLN A 402 -11.12 -20.69 20.31
C GLN A 402 -11.49 -22.11 20.76
N GLN A 403 -10.86 -23.10 20.13
CA GLN A 403 -10.74 -24.44 20.66
C GLN A 403 -9.68 -24.42 21.77
N VAL A 404 -10.10 -24.69 22.99
CA VAL A 404 -9.21 -24.74 24.16
C VAL A 404 -9.14 -26.19 24.64
N PRO A 405 -7.95 -26.83 24.64
CA PRO A 405 -7.78 -28.17 25.18
C PRO A 405 -8.18 -28.25 26.66
N ASP A 406 -8.61 -29.42 27.12
CA ASP A 406 -8.97 -29.63 28.53
C ASP A 406 -7.82 -29.26 29.48
N GLY A 407 -8.10 -28.38 30.44
CA GLY A 407 -7.10 -27.85 31.37
C GLY A 407 -6.15 -26.80 30.76
N GLY A 408 -6.35 -26.43 29.49
CA GLY A 408 -5.66 -25.35 28.81
C GLY A 408 -6.31 -23.98 29.02
N GLN A 409 -5.68 -22.96 28.46
CA GLN A 409 -6.13 -21.57 28.44
C GLN A 409 -6.21 -21.11 26.99
N ALA A 410 -7.23 -20.32 26.65
CA ALA A 410 -7.27 -19.63 25.36
C ALA A 410 -6.10 -18.65 25.23
N ARG A 411 -5.53 -18.55 24.03
CA ARG A 411 -4.50 -17.54 23.74
C ARG A 411 -5.14 -16.15 23.74
N PHE A 412 -4.34 -15.14 24.04
CA PHE A 412 -4.81 -13.76 24.05
C PHE A 412 -4.57 -13.08 22.71
N ARG A 413 -5.64 -12.50 22.14
CA ARG A 413 -5.57 -11.69 20.92
C ARG A 413 -4.81 -10.38 21.18
N LEU A 414 -4.21 -9.81 20.14
CA LEU A 414 -3.43 -8.57 20.24
C LEU A 414 -4.28 -7.43 20.82
N PRO A 415 -3.93 -6.80 21.96
CA PRO A 415 -4.68 -5.67 22.51
C PRO A 415 -4.30 -4.36 21.81
N ALA A 416 -5.18 -3.37 21.91
CA ALA A 416 -4.95 -2.06 21.30
C ALA A 416 -3.73 -1.30 21.86
N ASN A 417 -3.17 -1.68 23.02
CA ASN A 417 -2.05 -0.97 23.66
C ASN A 417 -0.70 -1.69 23.53
N CYS A 418 -0.59 -2.68 22.64
CA CYS A 418 0.66 -3.38 22.37
C CYS A 418 0.78 -3.67 20.87
N SER A 419 2.00 -3.68 20.33
CA SER A 419 2.24 -4.13 18.96
C SER A 419 2.71 -5.59 18.95
N THR A 420 2.44 -6.28 17.85
CA THR A 420 2.77 -7.69 17.57
C THR A 420 4.13 -8.15 18.10
N PRO A 421 5.27 -7.51 17.78
CA PRO A 421 6.57 -8.01 18.23
C PRO A 421 6.77 -8.00 19.74
N PHE A 422 5.98 -7.23 20.50
CA PHE A 422 6.10 -7.11 21.95
C PHE A 422 4.92 -7.73 22.71
N TRP A 423 4.03 -8.44 22.01
CA TRP A 423 2.88 -9.10 22.63
C TRP A 423 3.17 -10.58 22.86
N ASP A 424 2.88 -11.07 24.06
CA ASP A 424 2.86 -12.50 24.37
C ASP A 424 1.41 -13.01 24.36
N PRO A 425 0.97 -13.69 23.29
CA PRO A 425 -0.38 -14.26 23.23
C PRO A 425 -0.55 -15.48 24.13
N VAL A 426 0.53 -16.05 24.67
CA VAL A 426 0.47 -17.15 25.63
C VAL A 426 0.16 -16.62 27.02
N ALA A 427 0.93 -15.65 27.50
CA ALA A 427 0.79 -15.10 28.85
C ALA A 427 -0.21 -13.93 28.94
N GLY A 428 -0.55 -13.29 27.81
CA GLY A 428 -1.45 -12.14 27.77
C GLY A 428 -0.82 -10.86 28.32
N ASN A 429 0.48 -10.65 28.09
CA ASN A 429 1.18 -9.45 28.54
C ASN A 429 1.97 -8.77 27.41
N CYS A 430 2.09 -7.45 27.52
CA CYS A 430 2.94 -6.65 26.65
C CYS A 430 4.32 -6.52 27.31
N ILE A 431 5.37 -6.97 26.63
CA ILE A 431 6.75 -6.88 27.12
C ILE A 431 7.42 -5.53 26.79
N CYS A 432 6.72 -4.65 26.07
CA CYS A 432 7.20 -3.30 25.83
C CYS A 432 7.24 -2.49 27.14
N THR A 433 8.42 -2.03 27.51
CA THR A 433 8.66 -1.26 28.75
C THR A 433 9.25 0.13 28.50
N SER A 434 9.47 0.52 27.24
CA SER A 434 10.05 1.81 26.84
C SER A 434 9.10 2.60 25.94
N SER A 435 9.34 3.90 25.82
CA SER A 435 8.60 4.77 24.90
C SER A 435 8.85 4.44 23.43
N THR A 436 9.94 3.74 23.09
CA THR A 436 10.31 3.42 21.71
C THR A 436 9.49 2.28 21.11
N CYS A 437 8.87 1.45 21.95
CA CYS A 437 7.94 0.41 21.54
C CYS A 437 6.50 0.70 21.96
N ALA A 438 6.25 1.86 22.59
CA ALA A 438 4.94 2.25 23.07
C ALA A 438 3.97 2.29 21.89
N PHE A 439 2.81 1.66 22.06
CA PHE A 439 1.88 1.45 20.98
C PHE A 439 0.45 1.76 21.41
N THR A 440 -0.30 2.35 20.49
CA THR A 440 -1.75 2.49 20.61
C THR A 440 -2.36 2.30 19.24
N ASP A 441 -3.31 1.38 19.16
CA ASP A 441 -4.23 1.17 18.07
C ASP A 441 -5.50 1.96 18.34
N ASN A 442 -5.66 3.04 17.58
CA ASN A 442 -6.81 3.93 17.63
C ASN A 442 -7.71 3.72 16.41
N SER A 443 -7.61 2.58 15.75
CA SER A 443 -8.51 2.20 14.67
C SER A 443 -9.96 2.08 15.16
N ARG A 444 -10.91 2.11 14.22
CA ARG A 444 -12.32 1.96 14.56
C ARG A 444 -12.57 0.53 15.01
N ALA A 445 -13.62 0.34 15.80
CA ALA A 445 -14.19 -0.97 15.99
C ALA A 445 -14.62 -1.56 14.63
N ILE A 446 -14.25 -2.82 14.40
CA ILE A 446 -14.61 -3.57 13.19
C ILE A 446 -15.44 -4.79 13.60
N GLY A 447 -16.62 -4.92 12.99
CA GLY A 447 -17.55 -6.02 13.22
C GLY A 447 -18.96 -5.72 12.71
N PRO A 448 -19.80 -6.75 12.53
CA PRO A 448 -21.19 -6.58 12.13
C PRO A 448 -21.94 -5.65 13.09
N ASN A 449 -22.74 -4.72 12.55
CA ASN A 449 -23.54 -3.76 13.32
C ASN A 449 -22.72 -2.86 14.29
N GLY A 450 -21.44 -2.62 14.01
CA GLY A 450 -20.57 -1.81 14.86
C GLY A 450 -20.04 -2.56 16.09
N ALA A 451 -20.13 -3.90 16.10
CA ALA A 451 -19.42 -4.72 17.08
C ALA A 451 -17.91 -4.48 17.01
N ASN A 452 -17.23 -4.57 18.15
CA ASN A 452 -15.78 -4.55 18.19
C ASN A 452 -15.26 -5.98 18.31
N LEU A 453 -15.03 -6.64 17.16
CA LEU A 453 -14.48 -8.00 17.10
C LEU A 453 -12.95 -8.04 17.03
N THR A 454 -12.33 -6.88 17.23
CA THR A 454 -10.90 -6.64 17.08
C THR A 454 -10.31 -6.11 18.38
N GLY A 455 -9.06 -6.47 18.68
CA GLY A 455 -8.37 -6.02 19.88
C GLY A 455 -8.68 -6.85 21.14
N GLY A 456 -7.64 -7.41 21.75
CA GLY A 456 -7.64 -8.00 23.09
C GLY A 456 -8.58 -9.20 23.29
N GLY A 457 -8.58 -9.75 24.51
CA GLY A 457 -9.44 -10.89 24.86
C GLY A 457 -8.98 -12.21 24.23
N THR A 458 -9.93 -13.14 24.00
CA THR A 458 -9.66 -14.51 23.54
C THR A 458 -10.49 -14.89 22.31
N GLY A 459 -11.09 -13.93 21.60
CA GLY A 459 -12.06 -14.19 20.52
C GLY A 459 -13.48 -14.48 21.02
N GLY A 460 -14.46 -14.39 20.13
CA GLY A 460 -15.89 -14.57 20.41
C GLY A 460 -16.80 -13.62 19.61
N THR A 461 -18.08 -13.99 19.47
CA THR A 461 -19.10 -13.16 18.79
C THR A 461 -19.44 -11.90 19.60
N ALA A 462 -20.14 -10.94 18.96
CA ALA A 462 -20.40 -9.54 19.34
C ALA A 462 -21.07 -9.23 20.72
N GLY A 463 -20.85 -10.04 21.76
CA GLY A 463 -21.36 -9.86 23.12
C GLY A 463 -20.29 -9.75 24.22
N ALA A 464 -19.01 -9.97 23.93
CA ALA A 464 -17.94 -9.81 24.91
C ALA A 464 -17.46 -8.35 24.92
N SER A 465 -17.88 -7.60 25.94
CA SER A 465 -17.57 -6.18 26.13
C SER A 465 -16.07 -5.93 26.31
N ALA A 466 -15.35 -5.71 25.21
CA ALA A 466 -14.10 -4.95 25.21
C ALA A 466 -14.46 -3.48 25.47
N SER A 467 -13.90 -2.88 26.51
CA SER A 467 -14.11 -1.46 26.82
C SER A 467 -13.53 -0.60 25.70
N ALA A 468 -14.39 -0.11 24.81
CA ALA A 468 -14.02 0.85 23.78
C ALA A 468 -13.59 2.17 24.44
N THR A 469 -12.34 2.55 24.28
CA THR A 469 -11.89 3.91 24.58
C THR A 469 -12.12 4.76 23.33
N ASN A 470 -12.95 5.79 23.46
CA ASN A 470 -13.45 6.64 22.36
C ASN A 470 -12.40 7.64 21.82
N LEU A 471 -11.27 7.14 21.33
CA LEU A 471 -10.26 7.96 20.65
C LEU A 471 -9.97 7.36 19.27
N TYR A 472 -11.02 7.22 18.45
CA TYR A 472 -10.84 6.80 17.06
C TYR A 472 -10.06 7.85 16.26
N VAL A 473 -9.00 7.41 15.59
CA VAL A 473 -8.32 8.16 14.53
C VAL A 473 -8.42 7.30 13.26
N PRO A 474 -9.05 7.79 12.19
CA PRO A 474 -9.13 7.03 10.93
C PRO A 474 -7.72 6.77 10.37
N PHE A 475 -7.53 5.73 9.53
CA PHE A 475 -6.16 5.40 9.07
C PHE A 475 -5.53 6.56 8.28
N ASN A 476 -6.35 7.36 7.58
CA ASN A 476 -5.95 8.61 6.93
C ASN A 476 -5.75 9.82 7.88
N GLY A 477 -6.01 9.67 9.17
CA GLY A 477 -6.12 10.74 10.17
C GLY A 477 -4.81 11.24 10.78
N ARG A 478 -3.66 11.12 10.10
CA ARG A 478 -2.40 11.74 10.57
C ARG A 478 -2.46 13.27 10.40
N GLY A 479 -3.23 13.93 11.27
CA GLY A 479 -2.95 15.33 11.62
C GLY A 479 -1.65 15.35 12.42
N PHE A 480 -0.68 16.16 11.96
CA PHE A 480 0.61 16.43 12.60
C PHE A 480 0.59 16.23 14.12
N ALA A 481 1.08 15.07 14.58
CA ALA A 481 1.44 14.89 15.97
C ALA A 481 2.68 15.76 16.20
N LEU A 482 2.47 16.99 16.68
CA LEU A 482 3.56 17.88 17.03
C LEU A 482 4.46 17.18 18.06
N PRO A 483 5.79 17.19 17.88
CA PRO A 483 6.72 16.55 18.80
C PRO A 483 6.46 16.98 20.26
N PRO A 484 6.68 16.09 21.25
CA PRO A 484 6.63 16.45 22.65
C PRO A 484 7.60 17.60 22.92
N GLY A 485 7.07 18.81 23.13
CA GLY A 485 7.88 20.02 23.30
C GLY A 485 7.37 21.24 22.53
N VAL A 486 6.59 21.04 21.45
CA VAL A 486 6.02 22.19 20.72
C VAL A 486 5.04 22.96 21.59
N TRP A 487 4.21 22.29 22.41
CA TRP A 487 3.34 22.95 23.37
C TRP A 487 4.10 23.85 24.36
N ALA A 488 5.29 23.43 24.80
CA ALA A 488 6.14 24.24 25.67
C ALA A 488 6.72 25.45 24.91
N ALA A 489 7.13 25.28 23.65
CA ALA A 489 7.62 26.36 22.81
C ALA A 489 6.53 27.38 22.47
N THR A 490 5.29 26.95 22.19
CA THR A 490 4.15 27.83 21.93
C THR A 490 3.74 28.58 23.20
N LEU A 491 3.77 27.93 24.37
CA LEU A 491 3.49 28.59 25.64
C LEU A 491 4.55 29.65 25.99
N VAL A 492 5.84 29.34 25.77
CA VAL A 492 6.95 30.27 25.98
C VAL A 492 6.89 31.44 24.98
N GLY A 493 6.54 31.17 23.72
CA GLY A 493 6.35 32.21 22.70
C GLY A 493 5.18 33.14 23.02
N LEU A 494 4.06 32.62 23.50
CA LEU A 494 2.90 33.41 23.93
C LEU A 494 3.19 34.25 25.18
N ILE A 495 3.91 33.69 26.16
CA ILE A 495 4.37 34.43 27.34
C ILE A 495 5.38 35.52 26.94
N GLY A 496 6.31 35.21 26.04
CA GLY A 496 7.28 36.18 25.51
C GLY A 496 6.61 37.34 24.76
N ALA A 497 5.57 37.07 23.97
CA ALA A 497 4.80 38.10 23.28
C ALA A 497 3.98 38.97 24.25
N LEU A 498 3.42 38.39 25.33
CA LEU A 498 2.71 39.13 26.38
C LEU A 498 3.65 40.01 27.21
N VAL A 499 4.86 39.54 27.53
CA VAL A 499 5.87 40.33 28.25
C VAL A 499 6.46 41.42 27.34
N GLY A 500 6.70 41.11 26.06
CA GLY A 500 7.18 42.09 25.08
C GLY A 500 6.17 43.21 24.81
N THR A 501 4.88 42.90 24.75
CA THR A 501 3.82 43.91 24.60
C THR A 501 3.69 44.78 25.86
N TRP A 502 3.87 44.24 27.06
CA TRP A 502 3.93 45.06 28.29
C TRP A 502 5.17 45.97 28.37
N GLY A 503 6.31 45.55 27.80
CA GLY A 503 7.53 46.36 27.75
C GLY A 503 7.42 47.60 26.84
N VAL A 504 6.60 47.53 25.78
CA VAL A 504 6.44 48.62 24.80
C VAL A 504 5.43 49.69 25.27
N PHE A 505 4.50 49.35 26.17
CA PHE A 505 3.51 50.29 26.70
C PHE A 505 3.83 50.81 28.12
N GLY A 506 4.96 50.40 28.71
CA GLY A 506 5.28 50.61 30.13
C GLY A 506 6.27 51.73 30.49
N PHE A 507 6.73 52.56 29.55
CA PHE A 507 7.60 53.71 29.87
C PHE A 507 7.05 55.00 29.28
N GLY A 508 6.22 55.67 30.07
CA GLY A 508 5.67 56.98 29.76
C GLY A 508 5.17 57.72 31.00
N PHE A 509 5.95 57.72 32.08
CA PHE A 509 5.83 58.68 33.20
C PHE A 509 7.16 58.75 33.97
N VAL A 510 8.06 59.65 33.54
CA VAL A 510 8.70 60.73 34.33
C VAL A 510 9.11 61.82 33.34
#